data_AF-A0A6N3GD34-F1
#
_entry.id   AF-A0A6N3GD34-F1
#
_cell.length_a   1.000
_cell.length_b   1.000
_cell.length_c   1.000
_cell.angle_alpha   90.00
_cell.angle_beta   90.00
_cell.angle_gamma   90.00
#
_symmetry.space_group_name_H-M   'P 1'
#
loop_
_entity.id
_entity.type
_entity.pdbx_description
1 polymer ?
#
loop_
_entity_poly.entity_id
_entity_poly.type
_entity_poly.pdbx_seq_one_letter_code
_entity_poly.pdbx_strand_id
1 'polypeptide(L)'
;MELNIQTAELALREASESNPGAWADHSRFVAEACKNIASHCKDLSSGQAYIFGLLHDIGRYAGVSSERHLIDGYQYCVERGWEKAAQICISHAFPGIVENSLR
;
A
#
# COMPACT_ATOMS: atom_id res chain seq x y z
N MET A 1 -8.87 7.90 11.10
CA MET A 1 -9.04 8.91 10.02
C MET A 1 -9.45 8.15 8.76
N GLU A 2 -10.43 8.64 8.00
CA GLU A 2 -10.89 7.96 6.79
C GLU A 2 -9.76 7.83 5.77
N LEU A 3 -9.68 6.67 5.12
CA LEU A 3 -8.69 6.41 4.07
C LEU A 3 -9.19 7.00 2.74
N ASN A 4 -8.47 8.01 2.26
CA ASN A 4 -8.69 8.65 0.98
C ASN A 4 -7.33 9.08 0.38
N ILE A 5 -7.33 9.67 -0.82
CA ILE A 5 -6.09 10.04 -1.51
C ILE A 5 -5.25 11.02 -0.68
N GLN A 6 -5.89 12.02 -0.05
CA GLN A 6 -5.17 13.02 0.73
C GLN A 6 -4.49 12.40 1.96
N THR A 7 -5.19 11.50 2.65
CA THR A 7 -4.66 10.85 3.85
C THR A 7 -3.59 9.81 3.52
N ALA A 8 -3.69 9.13 2.37
CA ALA A 8 -2.66 8.23 1.87
C ALA A 8 -1.38 8.98 1.44
N GLU A 9 -1.51 10.11 0.74
CA GLU A 9 -0.37 10.97 0.36
C GLU A 9 0.34 11.56 1.57
N LEU A 10 -0.42 12.01 2.57
CA LEU A 10 0.14 12.49 3.82
C LEU A 10 0.92 11.38 4.53
N ALA A 11 0.33 10.19 4.64
CA ALA A 11 0.99 9.03 5.26
C ALA A 11 2.30 8.66 4.56
N LEU A 12 2.31 8.62 3.22
CA LEU A 12 3.53 8.34 2.46
C LEU A 12 4.59 9.41 2.69
N ARG A 13 4.20 10.70 2.73
CA ARG A 13 5.12 11.80 3.01
C ARG A 13 5.79 11.64 4.38
N GLU A 14 5.00 11.51 5.44
CA GLU A 14 5.48 11.36 6.82
C GLU A 14 6.37 10.11 6.99
N ALA A 15 5.98 9.00 6.35
CA ALA A 15 6.78 7.78 6.33
C ALA A 15 8.11 7.97 5.60
N SER A 16 8.11 8.69 4.47
CA SER A 16 9.33 8.98 3.71
C SER A 16 10.28 9.96 4.41
N GLU A 17 9.76 10.84 5.26
CA GLU A 17 10.58 11.69 6.12
C GLU A 17 11.28 10.86 7.21
N SER A 18 10.60 9.83 7.73
CA SER A 18 11.13 8.93 8.75
C SER A 18 12.19 7.96 8.22
N ASN A 19 12.06 7.52 6.96
CA ASN A 19 13.04 6.71 6.27
C ASN A 19 13.18 7.16 4.80
N PRO A 20 14.04 8.16 4.50
CA PRO A 20 14.22 8.66 3.14
C PRO A 20 14.80 7.61 2.19
N GLY A 21 14.29 7.55 0.96
CA GLY A 21 14.83 6.67 -0.07
C GLY A 21 13.94 6.54 -1.31
N ALA A 22 14.43 5.81 -2.31
CA ALA A 22 13.74 5.63 -3.60
C ALA A 22 12.40 4.88 -3.50
N TRP A 23 12.12 4.22 -2.38
CA TRP A 23 10.89 3.46 -2.19
C TRP A 23 9.62 4.34 -2.21
N ALA A 24 9.72 5.61 -1.80
CA ALA A 24 8.59 6.52 -1.84
C ALA A 24 8.18 6.85 -3.29
N ASP A 25 9.14 7.06 -4.18
CA ASP A 25 8.88 7.29 -5.60
C ASP A 25 8.42 6.00 -6.30
N HIS A 26 9.01 4.86 -5.93
CA HIS A 26 8.48 3.54 -6.32
C HIS A 26 6.98 3.41 -5.99
N SER A 27 6.58 3.71 -4.76
CA SER A 27 5.17 3.67 -4.36
C SER A 27 4.28 4.60 -5.20
N ARG A 28 4.76 5.81 -5.54
CA ARG A 28 4.01 6.74 -6.41
C ARG A 28 3.85 6.20 -7.83
N PHE A 29 4.90 5.63 -8.41
CA PHE A 29 4.82 5.03 -9.75
C PHE A 29 3.91 3.81 -9.77
N VAL A 30 3.96 2.96 -8.74
CA VAL A 30 3.02 1.83 -8.58
C VAL A 30 1.59 2.34 -8.45
N ALA A 31 1.34 3.38 -7.65
CA ALA A 31 0.02 3.98 -7.49
C ALA A 31 -0.58 4.48 -8.82
N GLU A 32 0.19 5.22 -9.62
CA GLU A 32 -0.25 5.67 -10.94
C GLU A 32 -0.47 4.51 -11.91
N ALA A 33 0.39 3.49 -11.89
CA ALA A 33 0.17 2.28 -12.70
C ALA A 33 -1.13 1.56 -12.32
N CYS A 34 -1.38 1.36 -11.02
CA CYS A 34 -2.61 0.75 -10.51
C CYS A 34 -3.86 1.55 -10.91
N LYS A 35 -3.81 2.87 -10.75
CA LYS A 35 -4.89 3.79 -11.16
C LYS A 35 -5.18 3.69 -12.66
N ASN A 36 -4.14 3.72 -13.50
CA ASN A 36 -4.27 3.64 -14.94
C ASN A 36 -4.88 2.31 -15.38
N ILE A 37 -4.40 1.18 -14.84
CA ILE A 37 -4.97 -0.15 -15.12
C ILE A 37 -6.44 -0.20 -14.68
N ALA A 38 -6.74 0.20 -13.45
CA ALA A 38 -8.09 0.18 -12.91
C ALA A 38 -9.07 1.07 -13.69
N SER A 39 -8.60 2.16 -14.30
CA SER A 39 -9.44 3.03 -15.16
C SER A 39 -10.00 2.32 -16.40
N HIS A 40 -9.41 1.19 -16.79
CA HIS A 40 -9.88 0.35 -17.89
C HIS A 40 -10.66 -0.89 -17.43
N CYS A 41 -10.90 -1.04 -16.12
CA CYS A 41 -11.63 -2.17 -15.54
C CYS A 41 -13.00 -1.70 -15.03
N LYS A 42 -14.09 -2.32 -15.49
CA LYS A 42 -15.47 -1.91 -15.12
C LYS A 42 -15.76 -2.03 -13.62
N ASP A 43 -15.11 -2.98 -12.95
CA ASP A 43 -15.43 -3.35 -11.57
C ASP A 43 -14.37 -2.88 -10.56
N LEU A 44 -13.44 -2.00 -10.97
CA LEU A 44 -12.39 -1.45 -10.10
C LEU A 44 -12.48 0.08 -10.01
N SER A 45 -12.29 0.60 -8.80
CA SER A 45 -12.15 2.03 -8.56
C SER A 45 -10.70 2.47 -8.76
N SER A 46 -10.44 3.35 -9.73
CA SER A 46 -9.11 3.92 -9.95
C SER A 46 -8.57 4.66 -8.73
N GLY A 47 -9.43 5.32 -7.96
CA GLY A 47 -9.04 6.02 -6.73
C GLY A 47 -8.62 5.07 -5.62
N GLN A 48 -9.34 3.96 -5.43
CA GLN A 48 -8.94 2.94 -4.46
C GLN A 48 -7.66 2.22 -4.91
N ALA A 49 -7.54 1.91 -6.20
CA ALA A 49 -6.33 1.30 -6.78
C ALA A 49 -5.10 2.18 -6.57
N TYR A 50 -5.24 3.50 -6.75
CA TYR A 50 -4.19 4.47 -6.44
C TYR A 50 -3.75 4.39 -4.97
N ILE A 51 -4.71 4.52 -4.04
CA ILE A 51 -4.44 4.50 -2.59
C ILE A 51 -3.70 3.22 -2.19
N PHE A 52 -4.17 2.07 -2.66
CA PHE A 52 -3.57 0.80 -2.29
C PHE A 52 -2.20 0.58 -2.91
N GLY A 53 -1.99 1.02 -4.16
CA GLY A 53 -0.66 1.03 -4.77
C GLY A 53 0.31 1.95 -4.03
N LEU A 54 -0.17 3.10 -3.54
CA LEU A 54 0.64 4.07 -2.81
C LEU A 54 1.12 3.53 -1.45
N LEU A 55 0.26 2.78 -0.76
CA LEU A 55 0.51 2.31 0.59
C LEU A 55 1.12 0.91 0.69
N HIS A 56 1.27 0.16 -0.41
CA HIS A 56 1.68 -1.26 -0.35
C HIS A 56 2.99 -1.48 0.42
N ASP A 57 3.94 -0.56 0.28
CA ASP A 57 5.28 -0.59 0.88
C ASP A 57 5.40 0.34 2.11
N ILE A 58 4.29 0.84 2.67
CA ILE A 58 4.33 1.87 3.73
C ILE A 58 5.14 1.46 4.96
N GLY A 59 5.22 0.15 5.25
CA GLY A 59 6.03 -0.41 6.33
C GLY A 59 7.52 -0.09 6.25
N ARG A 60 8.02 0.37 5.10
CA ARG A 60 9.39 0.88 4.96
C ARG A 60 9.67 2.10 5.83
N TYR A 61 8.66 2.76 6.39
CA TYR A 61 8.86 3.80 7.41
C TYR A 61 9.74 3.33 8.59
N ALA A 62 9.70 2.02 8.91
CA ALA A 62 10.44 1.43 10.03
C ALA A 62 11.94 1.23 9.76
N GLY A 63 12.42 1.55 8.55
CA GLY A 63 13.82 1.45 8.15
C GLY A 63 14.07 0.43 7.03
N VAL A 64 15.36 0.23 6.72
CA VAL A 64 15.79 -0.69 5.65
C VAL A 64 15.64 -2.14 6.11
N SER A 65 14.69 -2.85 5.51
CA SER A 65 14.46 -4.28 5.76
C SER A 65 14.01 -4.99 4.49
N SER A 66 14.17 -6.32 4.47
CA SER A 66 13.60 -7.19 3.43
C SER A 66 12.11 -7.43 3.74
N GLU A 67 11.66 -8.62 4.09
CA GLU A 67 10.23 -8.97 4.21
C GLU A 67 9.55 -8.36 5.45
N ARG A 68 10.31 -7.80 6.39
CA ARG A 68 9.76 -7.23 7.62
C ARG A 68 8.82 -6.05 7.38
N HIS A 69 9.06 -5.25 6.32
CA HIS A 69 8.19 -4.13 5.97
C HIS A 69 6.73 -4.56 5.68
N LEU A 70 6.49 -5.82 5.32
CA LEU A 70 5.15 -6.36 5.13
C LEU A 70 4.35 -6.34 6.44
N ILE A 71 4.98 -6.74 7.55
CA ILE A 71 4.38 -6.78 8.89
C ILE A 71 4.26 -5.37 9.45
N ASP A 72 5.31 -4.55 9.31
CA ASP A 72 5.31 -3.17 9.80
C ASP A 72 4.22 -2.34 9.09
N GLY A 73 4.03 -2.56 7.78
CA GLY A 73 2.97 -1.92 6.98
C GLY A 73 1.58 -2.42 7.36
N TYR A 74 1.42 -3.72 7.60
CA TYR A 74 0.17 -4.29 8.12
C TYR A 74 -0.23 -3.63 9.44
N GLN A 75 0.68 -3.58 10.42
CA GLN A 75 0.43 -2.97 11.72
C GLN A 75 0.09 -1.48 11.59
N TYR A 76 0.86 -0.75 10.77
CA TYR A 76 0.62 0.67 10.49
C TYR A 76 -0.82 0.92 10.00
N CYS A 77 -1.32 0.08 9.09
CA CYS A 77 -2.68 0.21 8.55
C CYS A 77 -3.76 -0.26 9.54
N VAL A 78 -3.53 -1.34 10.31
CA VAL A 78 -4.47 -1.85 11.32
C VAL A 78 -4.75 -0.80 12.40
N GLU A 79 -3.71 -0.16 12.93
CA GLU A 79 -3.83 0.90 13.95
C GLU A 79 -4.67 2.09 13.48
N ARG A 80 -4.78 2.29 12.17
CA ARG A 80 -5.54 3.38 11.54
C ARG A 80 -6.93 2.96 11.06
N GLY A 81 -7.29 1.68 11.19
CA GLY A 81 -8.54 1.11 10.69
C GLY A 81 -8.57 0.94 9.16
N TRP A 82 -7.41 0.83 8.51
CA TRP A 82 -7.27 0.74 7.05
C TRP A 82 -7.18 -0.71 6.57
N GLU A 83 -8.21 -1.50 6.88
CA GLU A 83 -8.18 -2.98 6.77
C GLU A 83 -7.72 -3.49 5.40
N LYS A 84 -8.26 -2.96 4.29
CA LYS A 84 -7.88 -3.43 2.96
C LYS A 84 -6.43 -3.09 2.59
N ALA A 85 -5.94 -1.93 3.03
CA ALA A 85 -4.54 -1.57 2.84
C ALA A 85 -3.61 -2.47 3.68
N ALA A 86 -4.02 -2.82 4.91
CA ALA A 86 -3.28 -3.76 5.75
C ALA A 86 -3.14 -5.14 5.08
N GLN A 87 -4.23 -5.67 4.52
CA GLN A 87 -4.21 -6.92 3.76
C GLN A 87 -3.23 -6.87 2.58
N ILE A 88 -3.18 -5.74 1.87
CA ILE A 88 -2.27 -5.57 0.73
C ILE A 88 -0.81 -5.49 1.20
N CYS A 89 -0.53 -4.77 2.29
CA CYS A 89 0.82 -4.70 2.88
C CYS A 89 1.36 -6.10 3.19
N ILE A 90 0.57 -6.99 3.80
CA ILE A 90 1.05 -8.32 4.20
C ILE A 90 1.12 -9.33 3.06
N SER A 91 0.41 -9.11 1.94
CA SER A 91 0.22 -10.12 0.89
C SER A 91 0.82 -9.78 -0.47
N HIS A 92 1.20 -8.53 -0.76
CA HIS A 92 1.58 -8.12 -2.11
C HIS A 92 2.84 -8.83 -2.65
N ALA A 93 3.69 -9.36 -1.78
CA ALA A 93 4.86 -10.16 -2.15
C ALA A 93 4.51 -11.64 -2.47
N PHE A 94 3.27 -12.08 -2.22
CA PHE A 94 2.84 -13.48 -2.33
C PHE A 94 1.57 -13.63 -3.20
N PRO A 95 1.64 -13.33 -4.52
CA PRO A 95 0.48 -13.29 -5.40
C PRO A 95 -0.28 -14.62 -5.53
N GLY A 96 0.34 -15.76 -5.20
CA GLY A 96 -0.26 -17.10 -5.34
C GLY A 96 -0.98 -17.67 -4.11
N ILE A 97 -0.95 -17.00 -2.95
CA ILE A 97 -1.53 -17.54 -1.70
C ILE A 97 -3.01 -17.16 -1.54
N VAL A 98 -3.45 -16.08 -2.19
CA VAL A 98 -4.81 -15.53 -2.02
C VAL A 98 -5.89 -16.40 -2.69
N GLU A 99 -5.55 -17.20 -3.71
CA GLU A 99 -6.50 -18.07 -4.41
C GLU A 99 -6.89 -19.34 -3.63
N ASN A 100 -6.11 -19.76 -2.63
CA ASN A 100 -6.27 -21.05 -1.96
C ASN A 100 -6.85 -21.00 -0.54
N SER A 101 -7.10 -19.82 0.03
CA SER A 101 -7.64 -19.67 1.39
C SER A 101 -9.15 -19.40 1.45
N LEU A 102 -9.84 -19.43 0.31
CA LEU A 102 -11.29 -19.31 0.18
C LEU A 102 -11.95 -20.48 -0.59
N ARG A 103 -11.26 -21.62 -0.69
CA ARG A 103 -11.84 -22.89 -1.15
C ARG A 103 -11.99 -23.87 0.00
#